data_AF-A0A9X2A2Z5-F1
#
_entry.id   AF-A0A9X2A2Z5-F1
#
_cell.length_a   1.000
_cell.length_b   1.000
_cell.length_c   1.000
_cell.angle_alpha   90.00
_cell.angle_beta   90.00
_cell.angle_gamma   90.00
#
_symmetry.space_group_name_H-M   'P 1'
#
loop_
_entity.id
_entity.type
_entity.pdbx_description
1 polymer ?
#
loop_
_entity_poly.entity_id
_entity_poly.type
_entity_poly.pdbx_seq_one_letter_code
_entity_poly.pdbx_strand_id
1 'polypeptide(L)'
;MTIDHCLDYVTEALVLASVLLIWWPAFKVSRALLVARDMAALAKRTSSSNIAQLAGEVEADARAVPTEFDRTDYRMLLSGFVCGALASLIKLFYLIPASHH
;
A
#
# COMPACT_ATOMS: atom_id res chain seq x y z
N MET A 1 18.36 -23.09 -16.37
CA MET A 1 17.33 -22.04 -16.28
C MET A 1 17.60 -21.07 -17.40
N THR A 2 16.72 -21.01 -18.40
CA THR A 2 16.89 -20.16 -19.59
C THR A 2 16.69 -18.68 -19.23
N ILE A 3 17.28 -17.79 -20.03
CA ILE A 3 17.22 -16.33 -19.81
C ILE A 3 15.74 -15.86 -19.77
N ASP A 4 14.88 -16.46 -20.58
CA ASP A 4 13.45 -16.12 -20.64
C ASP A 4 12.73 -16.39 -19.32
N HIS A 5 13.02 -17.51 -18.65
CA HIS A 5 12.42 -17.82 -17.36
C HIS A 5 12.86 -16.83 -16.27
N CYS A 6 14.10 -16.36 -16.33
CA CYS A 6 14.59 -15.33 -15.40
C CYS A 6 13.85 -14.01 -15.63
N LEU A 7 13.66 -13.60 -16.89
CA LEU A 7 12.93 -12.39 -17.25
C LEU A 7 11.44 -12.46 -16.86
N ASP A 8 10.80 -13.62 -17.02
CA ASP A 8 9.43 -13.84 -16.56
C ASP A 8 9.30 -13.64 -15.05
N TYR A 9 10.15 -14.30 -14.25
CA TYR A 9 10.10 -14.16 -12.78
C TYR A 9 10.36 -12.73 -12.32
N VAL A 10 11.32 -12.03 -12.93
CA VAL A 10 11.60 -10.62 -12.61
C VAL A 10 10.40 -9.74 -12.96
N THR A 11 9.76 -10.01 -14.10
CA THR A 11 8.60 -9.23 -14.53
C THR A 11 7.41 -9.43 -13.61
N GLU A 12 7.13 -10.68 -13.22
CA GLU A 12 6.09 -11.00 -12.23
C GLU A 12 6.38 -10.34 -10.87
N ALA A 13 7.64 -10.38 -10.41
CA ALA A 13 8.03 -9.72 -9.18
C ALA A 13 7.82 -8.20 -9.24
N LEU A 14 8.12 -7.56 -10.38
CA LEU A 14 7.89 -6.13 -10.60
C LEU A 14 6.39 -5.77 -10.62
N VAL A 15 5.55 -6.61 -11.22
CA VAL A 15 4.10 -6.43 -11.19
C VAL A 15 3.57 -6.53 -9.76
N LEU A 16 3.98 -7.56 -9.02
CA LEU A 16 3.58 -7.74 -7.62
C LEU A 16 4.04 -6.55 -6.76
N ALA A 17 5.28 -6.09 -6.93
CA ALA A 17 5.80 -4.92 -6.25
C ALA A 17 5.00 -3.65 -6.60
N SER A 18 4.66 -3.46 -7.87
CA SER A 18 3.81 -2.36 -8.34
C SER A 18 2.46 -2.34 -7.63
N VAL A 19 1.77 -3.49 -7.59
CA VAL A 19 0.47 -3.61 -6.91
C VAL A 19 0.61 -3.28 -5.43
N LEU A 20 1.60 -3.84 -4.74
CA LEU A 20 1.83 -3.57 -3.33
C LEU A 20 2.09 -2.09 -3.04
N LEU A 21 2.96 -1.45 -3.83
CA LEU A 21 3.30 -0.04 -3.67
C LEU A 21 2.11 0.89 -3.91
N ILE A 22 1.25 0.56 -4.88
CA ILE A 22 0.05 1.35 -5.18
C ILE A 22 -1.02 1.20 -4.08
N TRP A 23 -1.18 -0.01 -3.54
CA TRP A 23 -2.20 -0.29 -2.52
C TRP A 23 -1.77 0.08 -1.10
N TRP A 24 -0.46 0.26 -0.86
CA TRP A 24 0.07 0.55 0.47
C TRP A 24 -0.56 1.79 1.15
N PRO A 25 -0.70 2.95 0.48
CA PRO A 25 -1.34 4.12 1.10
C PRO A 25 -2.79 3.85 1.49
N ALA A 26 -3.54 3.13 0.66
CA ALA A 26 -4.93 2.76 0.95
C ALA A 26 -5.02 1.82 2.17
N PHE A 27 -4.08 0.89 2.31
CA PHE A 27 -4.00 0.01 3.47
C PHE A 27 -3.69 0.79 4.77
N LYS A 28 -2.73 1.73 4.72
CA LYS A 28 -2.38 2.61 5.84
C LYS A 28 -3.59 3.41 6.33
N VAL A 29 -4.34 4.04 5.41
CA VAL A 29 -5.56 4.79 5.73
C VAL A 29 -6.64 3.88 6.33
N SER A 30 -6.88 2.72 5.72
CA SER A 30 -7.89 1.77 6.20
C SER A 30 -7.58 1.27 7.61
N ARG A 31 -6.31 0.98 7.89
CA ARG A 31 -5.84 0.57 9.21
C ARG A 31 -6.01 1.69 10.24
N ALA A 32 -5.67 2.93 9.90
CA ALA A 32 -5.86 4.08 10.79
C ALA A 32 -7.35 4.26 11.15
N LEU A 33 -8.25 4.19 10.16
CA LEU A 33 -9.69 4.31 10.40
C LEU A 33 -10.25 3.15 11.25
N LEU A 34 -9.74 1.93 11.09
CA LEU A 34 -10.10 0.80 11.95
C LEU A 34 -9.68 1.04 13.40
N VAL A 35 -8.44 1.51 13.62
CA VAL A 35 -7.95 1.87 14.96
C VAL A 35 -8.79 2.98 15.57
N ALA A 36 -9.13 4.02 14.80
CA ALA A 36 -10.01 5.10 15.26
C ALA A 36 -11.36 4.56 15.75
N ARG A 37 -11.96 3.62 15.00
CA ARG A 37 -13.24 3.00 15.35
C ARG A 37 -13.15 2.18 16.64
N ASP A 38 -12.07 1.42 16.81
CA ASP A 38 -11.89 0.56 17.98
C ASP A 38 -11.62 1.41 19.24
N MET A 39 -10.87 2.51 19.12
CA MET A 39 -10.64 3.46 20.21
C MET A 39 -11.92 4.22 20.59
N ALA A 40 -12.73 4.63 19.61
CA ALA A 40 -14.04 5.22 19.88
C ALA A 40 -14.96 4.25 20.66
N ALA A 41 -14.89 2.95 20.34
CA ALA A 41 -15.64 1.92 21.06
C ALA A 41 -15.11 1.71 22.49
N LEU A 42 -13.78 1.75 22.68
CA LEU A 42 -13.13 1.66 23.99
C LEU A 42 -13.50 2.85 24.89
N ALA A 43 -13.43 4.07 24.35
CA ALA A 43 -13.76 5.31 25.07
C ALA A 43 -15.20 5.29 25.63
N LYS A 44 -16.14 4.69 24.91
CA LYS A 44 -17.55 4.56 25.33
C LYS A 44 -17.78 3.50 26.41
N ARG A 45 -16.90 2.49 26.50
CA ARG A 45 -17.07 1.32 27.38
C ARG A 45 -16.25 1.40 28.66
N THR A 46 -15.24 2.26 28.70
CA THR A 46 -14.37 2.40 29.85
C THR A 46 -15.03 3.26 30.94
N SER A 47 -14.86 2.87 32.20
CA SER A 47 -15.26 3.67 33.37
C SER A 47 -14.18 4.65 33.82
N SER A 48 -12.97 4.55 33.25
CA SER A 48 -11.83 5.41 33.59
C SER A 48 -11.77 6.64 32.69
N SER A 49 -11.86 7.82 33.30
CA SER A 49 -11.75 9.13 32.65
C SER A 49 -10.47 9.27 31.82
N ASN A 50 -9.32 8.87 32.38
CA ASN A 50 -8.03 8.97 31.69
C ASN A 50 -7.96 8.09 30.44
N ILE A 51 -8.54 6.89 30.50
CA ILE A 51 -8.56 5.97 29.35
C ILE A 51 -9.50 6.49 28.27
N ALA A 52 -10.64 7.06 28.65
CA ALA A 52 -11.58 7.68 27.70
C ALA A 52 -10.93 8.88 26.99
N GLN A 53 -10.20 9.72 27.72
CA GLN A 53 -9.48 10.85 27.14
C GLN A 53 -8.39 10.39 26.17
N LEU A 54 -7.53 9.46 26.58
CA LEU A 54 -6.45 8.95 25.72
C LEU A 54 -6.99 8.26 24.46
N ALA A 55 -8.07 7.49 24.59
CA ALA A 55 -8.73 6.88 23.44
C ALA A 55 -9.33 7.92 22.48
N GLY A 56 -9.86 9.03 22.99
CA GLY A 56 -10.33 10.15 22.17
C GLY A 56 -9.21 10.88 21.43
N GLU A 57 -8.06 11.09 22.08
CA GLU A 57 -6.87 11.68 21.45
C GLU A 57 -6.33 10.79 20.31
N VAL A 58 -6.22 9.47 20.55
CA VAL A 58 -5.79 8.51 19.52
C VAL A 58 -6.82 8.39 18.39
N GLU A 59 -8.12 8.47 18.67
CA GLU A 59 -9.16 8.53 17.64
C GLU A 59 -9.00 9.77 16.75
N ALA A 60 -8.78 10.95 17.36
CA ALA A 60 -8.60 12.19 16.63
C ALA A 60 -7.37 12.16 15.72
N ASP A 61 -6.24 11.66 16.23
CA ASP A 61 -5.00 11.47 15.48
C ASP A 61 -5.20 10.51 14.29
N ALA A 62 -5.81 9.35 14.54
CA ALA A 62 -6.07 8.36 13.51
C ALA A 62 -7.04 8.86 12.41
N ARG A 63 -7.96 9.78 12.73
CA ARG A 63 -8.85 10.45 11.76
C ARG A 63 -8.18 11.59 11.00
N ALA A 64 -7.05 12.11 11.46
CA ALA A 64 -6.25 13.12 10.75
C ALA A 64 -5.31 12.50 9.70
N VAL A 65 -4.99 11.21 9.81
CA VAL A 65 -4.16 10.46 8.84
C VAL A 65 -4.65 10.54 7.38
N PRO A 66 -5.96 10.43 7.05
CA PRO A 66 -6.44 10.53 5.67
C PRO A 66 -6.21 11.92 5.05
N THR A 67 -6.13 12.98 5.86
CA THR A 67 -5.86 14.35 5.40
C THR A 67 -4.37 14.63 5.16
N GLU A 68 -3.49 13.80 5.72
CA GLU A 68 -2.04 13.88 5.52
C GLU A 68 -1.59 12.88 4.44
N PHE A 69 -2.01 13.13 3.20
CA PHE A 69 -1.39 12.43 2.07
C PHE A 69 0.04 12.96 1.89
N ASP A 70 1.00 12.27 2.49
CA ASP A 70 2.39 12.74 2.56
C ASP A 70 3.14 12.50 1.24
N ARG A 71 4.24 13.23 1.05
CA ARG A 71 5.18 13.06 -0.07
C ARG A 71 5.69 11.62 -0.19
N THR A 72 5.77 10.90 0.93
CA THR A 72 6.15 9.49 0.96
C THR A 72 5.11 8.59 0.28
N ASP A 73 3.82 8.82 0.54
CA ASP A 73 2.72 8.05 -0.06
C ASP A 73 2.63 8.32 -1.58
N TYR A 74 2.89 9.57 -2.01
CA TYR A 74 3.01 9.91 -3.42
C TYR A 74 4.20 9.23 -4.11
N ARG A 75 5.35 9.16 -3.43
CA ARG A 75 6.54 8.44 -3.96
C ARG A 75 6.29 6.95 -4.13
N MET A 76 5.53 6.33 -3.23
CA MET A 76 5.15 4.92 -3.34
C MET A 76 4.21 4.68 -4.53
N LEU A 77 3.23 5.55 -4.75
CA LEU A 77 2.38 5.49 -5.95
C LEU A 77 3.20 5.61 -7.24
N LEU A 78 4.11 6.60 -7.28
CA LEU A 78 4.94 6.84 -8.45
C LEU A 78 5.89 5.66 -8.72
N SER A 79 6.56 5.14 -7.69
CA SER A 79 7.44 3.98 -7.85
C SER A 79 6.67 2.73 -8.26
N GLY A 80 5.49 2.50 -7.70
CA GLY A 80 4.61 1.42 -8.11
C GLY A 80 4.23 1.53 -9.59
N PHE A 81 3.77 2.71 -10.03
CA PHE A 81 3.44 2.94 -11.43
C PHE A 81 4.64 2.69 -12.37
N VAL A 82 5.83 3.17 -12.01
CA VAL A 82 7.05 2.94 -12.81
C VAL A 82 7.40 1.45 -12.88
N CYS A 83 7.32 0.72 -11.78
CA CYS A 83 7.54 -0.74 -11.77
C CYS A 83 6.55 -1.48 -12.68
N GLY A 84 5.26 -1.12 -12.63
CA GLY A 84 4.23 -1.71 -13.49
C GLY A 84 4.45 -1.41 -14.97
N ALA A 85 4.82 -0.16 -15.29
CA ALA A 85 5.14 0.23 -16.66
C ALA A 85 6.37 -0.50 -17.21
N LEU A 86 7.44 -0.60 -16.42
CA LEU A 86 8.65 -1.35 -16.78
C LEU A 86 8.36 -2.82 -17.01
N ALA A 87 7.58 -3.45 -16.11
CA ALA A 87 7.19 -4.84 -16.27
C ALA A 87 6.40 -5.07 -17.58
N SER A 88 5.47 -4.18 -17.90
CA SER A 88 4.69 -4.24 -19.14
C SER A 88 5.58 -4.08 -20.38
N LEU A 89 6.55 -3.16 -20.35
CA LEU A 89 7.53 -2.97 -21.43
C LEU A 89 8.39 -4.22 -21.66
N ILE A 90 8.90 -4.84 -20.59
CA ILE A 90 9.72 -6.07 -20.70
C ILE A 90 8.90 -7.19 -21.35
N LYS A 91 7.65 -7.38 -20.91
CA LYS A 91 6.74 -8.36 -21.52
C LYS A 91 6.50 -8.08 -23.00
N LEU A 92 6.22 -6.83 -23.35
CA LEU A 92 5.88 -6.43 -24.72
C LEU A 92 7.04 -6.58 -25.72
N PHE A 93 8.25 -6.19 -25.31
CA PHE A 93 9.39 -6.10 -26.22
C PHE A 93 10.33 -7.31 -26.19
N TYR A 94 10.32 -8.12 -25.14
CA TYR A 94 11.27 -9.23 -24.98
C TYR A 94 10.59 -10.59 -24.89
N LEU A 95 9.56 -10.73 -24.04
CA LEU A 95 8.94 -12.05 -23.79
C LEU A 95 7.94 -12.47 -24.87
N ILE A 96 7.05 -11.56 -25.31
CA ILE A 96 6.09 -11.87 -26.39
C ILE A 96 6.81 -12.24 -27.69
N PRO A 97 7.82 -11.48 -28.18
CA PRO A 97 8.55 -11.86 -29.39
C PRO A 97 9.34 -13.16 -29.25
N ALA A 98 9.95 -13.41 -28.07
CA ALA A 98 10.68 -14.64 -27.81
C ALA A 98 9.78 -15.90 -27.78
N SER A 99 8.51 -15.77 -27.38
CA SER A 99 7.56 -16.90 -27.38
C SER A 99 7.05 -17.34 -28.76
N HIS A 100 7.27 -16.52 -29.80
CA HIS A 100 6.84 -16.79 -31.17
C HIS A 100 7.96 -17.38 -32.05
N HIS A 101 9.17 -17.56 -31.51
CA HIS A 101 10.31 -18.23 -32.14
C HIS A 101 10.49 -19.65 -31.59
#